data_AF-A0A200HKN7-F1
#
_entry.id   AF-A0A200HKN7-F1
#
_cell.length_a   1.000
_cell.length_b   1.000
_cell.length_c   1.000
_cell.angle_alpha   90.00
_cell.angle_beta   90.00
_cell.angle_gamma   90.00
#
_symmetry.space_group_name_H-M   'P 1'
#
loop_
_entity.id
_entity.type
_entity.pdbx_description
1 polymer ?
#
loop_
_entity_poly.entity_id
_entity_poly.type
_entity_poly.pdbx_seq_one_letter_code
_entity_poly.pdbx_strand_id
1 'polypeptide(L)'
;MRIYIGTDAAGLESLRSGSLEGAPVLAESEDEQHEYEAMLAAAEDGPVVVVAEIDHDEQPVTPREVVSFHTVLDDSGDLAWFAPEEIDTVVELLTR
;
A
#
# COMPACT_ATOMS: atom_id res chain seq x y z
N MET A 1 -10.78 0.60 -9.95
CA MET A 1 -9.40 0.79 -10.43
C MET A 1 -8.46 0.48 -9.29
N ARG A 2 -7.45 -0.36 -9.52
CA ARG A 2 -6.43 -0.68 -8.52
C ARG A 2 -5.33 0.38 -8.53
N ILE A 3 -4.93 0.83 -7.35
CA ILE A 3 -3.87 1.80 -7.13
C ILE A 3 -2.89 1.29 -6.07
N TYR A 4 -1.67 1.81 -6.13
CA TYR A 4 -0.58 1.45 -5.23
C TYR A 4 -0.02 2.73 -4.61
N ILE A 5 0.00 2.82 -3.29
CA ILE A 5 0.49 4.01 -2.58
C ILE A 5 1.60 3.58 -1.62
N GLY A 6 2.80 4.13 -1.83
CA GLY A 6 3.90 4.03 -0.87
C GLY A 6 3.64 4.87 0.36
N THR A 7 3.91 4.32 1.54
CA THR A 7 3.68 5.01 2.80
C THR A 7 4.55 4.48 3.93
N ASP A 8 4.53 5.17 5.06
CA ASP A 8 5.26 4.86 6.29
C ASP A 8 4.29 4.64 7.47
N ALA A 9 4.84 4.49 8.67
CA ALA A 9 4.04 4.29 9.87
C ALA A 9 3.07 5.45 10.14
N ALA A 10 3.43 6.70 9.83
CA ALA A 10 2.55 7.84 10.04
C ALA A 10 1.38 7.82 9.04
N GLY A 11 1.64 7.45 7.78
CA GLY A 11 0.57 7.29 6.78
C GLY A 11 -0.36 6.11 7.09
N LEU A 12 0.15 5.01 7.64
CA LEU A 12 -0.70 3.92 8.14
C LEU A 12 -1.57 4.36 9.33
N GLU A 13 -1.06 5.18 10.24
CA GLU A 13 -1.87 5.75 11.33
C GLU A 13 -2.94 6.73 10.79
N SER A 14 -2.61 7.52 9.77
CA SER A 14 -3.59 8.37 9.06
C SER A 14 -4.69 7.52 8.43
N LEU A 15 -4.33 6.46 7.71
CA LEU A 15 -5.27 5.50 7.12
C LEU A 15 -6.16 4.86 8.19
N ARG A 16 -5.58 4.41 9.30
CA ARG A 16 -6.31 3.82 10.42
C ARG A 16 -7.33 4.79 11.03
N SER A 17 -6.99 6.07 11.11
CA SER A 17 -7.86 7.10 11.70
C SER A 17 -8.88 7.68 10.71
N GLY A 18 -8.69 7.49 9.41
CA GLY A 18 -9.59 8.02 8.40
C GLY A 18 -9.17 7.67 6.97
N SER A 19 -8.16 8.38 6.44
CA SER A 19 -7.76 8.25 5.04
C SER A 19 -6.25 8.33 4.86
N LEU A 20 -5.76 7.59 3.87
CA LEU A 20 -4.40 7.66 3.40
C LEU A 20 -4.23 8.82 2.42
N GLU A 21 -3.16 9.59 2.60
CA GLU A 21 -2.67 10.54 1.61
C GLU A 21 -1.45 9.93 0.89
N GLY A 22 -1.27 10.27 -0.37
CA GLY A 22 -0.15 9.81 -1.18
C GLY A 22 -0.43 9.93 -2.67
N ALA A 23 0.63 9.94 -3.48
CA ALA A 23 0.50 9.88 -4.92
C ALA A 23 0.24 8.42 -5.34
N PRO A 24 -0.89 8.11 -6.00
CA PRO A 24 -1.13 6.76 -6.47
C PRO A 24 -0.26 6.44 -7.68
N VAL A 25 0.34 5.26 -7.65
CA VAL A 25 0.92 4.61 -8.83
C VAL A 25 -0.15 3.72 -9.47
N LEU A 26 -0.16 3.70 -10.80
CA LEU A 26 -1.04 2.84 -11.61
C LEU A 26 -0.20 1.79 -12.32
N ALA A 27 -0.72 0.56 -12.38
CA ALA A 27 -0.17 -0.46 -13.27
C ALA A 27 -0.50 -0.11 -14.74
N GLU A 28 0.40 -0.49 -15.66
CA GLU A 28 0.18 -0.30 -17.09
C GLU A 28 -1.02 -1.12 -17.60
N SER A 29 -1.25 -2.30 -17.02
CA SER A 29 -2.42 -3.14 -17.27
C SER A 29 -2.70 -4.08 -16.07
N GLU A 30 -3.73 -4.92 -16.19
CA GLU A 30 -4.08 -5.98 -15.22
C GLU A 30 -3.18 -7.22 -15.33
N ASP A 31 -2.03 -7.13 -16.00
CA ASP A 31 -1.04 -8.21 -16.05
C ASP A 31 -0.28 -8.27 -14.72
N GLU A 32 -0.06 -9.47 -14.19
CA GLU A 32 0.61 -9.68 -12.89
C GLU A 32 1.99 -9.00 -12.83
N GLN A 33 2.74 -8.98 -13.93
CA GLN A 33 4.05 -8.33 -13.99
C GLN A 33 3.91 -6.81 -13.87
N HIS A 34 2.92 -6.20 -14.53
CA HIS A 34 2.70 -4.76 -14.46
C HIS A 34 2.16 -4.33 -13.09
N GLU A 35 1.36 -5.16 -12.43
CA GLU A 35 0.95 -4.92 -11.04
C GLU A 35 2.15 -4.97 -10.09
N TYR A 36 3.06 -5.93 -10.29
CA TYR A 36 4.28 -6.03 -9.51
C TYR A 36 5.22 -4.83 -9.73
N GLU A 37 5.39 -4.38 -10.96
CA GLU A 37 6.19 -3.19 -11.27
C GLU A 37 5.61 -1.91 -10.64
N ALA A 38 4.28 -1.77 -10.62
CA ALA A 38 3.62 -0.66 -9.95
C ALA A 38 3.80 -0.71 -8.42
N MET A 39 3.75 -1.90 -7.82
CA MET A 39 4.08 -2.08 -6.39
C MET A 39 5.53 -1.69 -6.11
N LEU A 40 6.49 -2.12 -6.92
CA LEU A 40 7.91 -1.75 -6.74
C LEU A 40 8.13 -0.24 -6.87
N ALA A 41 7.48 0.40 -7.84
CA ALA A 41 7.56 1.86 -8.01
C ALA A 41 6.94 2.60 -6.81
N ALA A 42 5.79 2.14 -6.30
CA ALA A 42 5.19 2.72 -5.11
C ALA A 42 6.07 2.53 -3.85
N ALA A 43 6.79 1.41 -3.75
CA ALA A 43 7.70 1.15 -2.63
C ALA A 43 8.89 2.13 -2.56
N GLU A 44 9.16 2.90 -3.62
CA GLU A 44 10.16 3.99 -3.56
C GLU A 44 9.75 5.13 -2.61
N ASP A 45 8.44 5.32 -2.41
CA ASP A 45 7.89 6.39 -1.56
C ASP A 45 7.72 6.00 -0.09
N GLY A 46 7.89 4.72 0.27
CA GLY A 46 7.81 4.28 1.65
C GLY A 46 7.98 2.78 1.88
N PRO A 47 8.25 2.36 3.12
CA PRO A 47 8.50 0.95 3.47
C PRO A 47 7.26 0.03 3.35
N VAL A 48 6.08 0.60 3.14
CA VAL A 48 4.83 -0.14 2.93
C VAL A 48 4.15 0.36 1.68
N VAL A 49 3.68 -0.57 0.85
CA VAL A 49 2.77 -0.29 -0.25
C VAL A 49 1.37 -0.69 0.17
N VAL A 50 0.45 0.26 0.13
CA VAL A 50 -0.99 0.03 0.30
C VAL A 50 -1.58 -0.21 -1.08
N VAL A 51 -2.21 -1.36 -1.27
CA VAL A 51 -3.00 -1.67 -2.46
C VAL A 51 -4.45 -1.32 -2.16
N ALA A 52 -5.06 -0.49 -3.00
CA ALA A 52 -6.45 -0.08 -2.82
C ALA A 52 -7.24 -0.15 -4.13
N GLU A 53 -8.56 -0.31 -4.01
CA GLU A 53 -9.50 -0.24 -5.12
C GLU A 53 -10.42 0.96 -4.97
N ILE A 54 -10.35 1.87 -5.94
CA ILE A 54 -11.15 3.10 -6.02
C ILE A 54 -12.03 3.12 -7.27
N ASP A 55 -13.16 3.82 -7.19
CA ASP A 55 -14.11 3.97 -8.30
C ASP A 55 -13.72 5.12 -9.24
N HIS A 56 -13.03 6.15 -8.73
CA HIS A 56 -12.57 7.32 -9.49
C HIS A 56 -11.33 7.99 -8.87
N ASP A 57 -10.53 8.69 -9.68
CA ASP A 57 -9.18 9.19 -9.34
C ASP A 57 -9.08 10.09 -8.08
N GLU A 58 -10.15 10.81 -7.74
CA GLU A 58 -10.20 11.72 -6.58
C GLU A 58 -10.83 11.07 -5.32
N GLN A 59 -11.12 9.77 -5.37
CA GLN A 59 -11.72 9.07 -4.23
C GLN A 59 -10.69 8.94 -3.09
N PRO A 60 -11.05 9.36 -1.86
CA PRO A 60 -10.19 9.11 -0.70
C PRO A 60 -10.01 7.60 -0.46
N VAL A 61 -8.78 7.20 -0.16
CA VAL A 61 -8.48 5.83 0.28
C VAL A 61 -8.70 5.75 1.78
N THR A 62 -9.77 5.08 2.20
CA THR A 62 -10.04 4.75 3.61
C THR A 62 -9.77 3.26 3.84
N PRO A 63 -9.83 2.75 5.09
CA PRO A 63 -9.68 1.31 5.34
C PRO A 63 -10.64 0.42 4.53
N ARG A 64 -11.76 0.97 4.05
CA ARG A 64 -12.73 0.24 3.22
C ARG A 64 -12.20 -0.10 1.82
N GLU A 65 -11.38 0.78 1.24
CA GLU A 65 -10.84 0.62 -0.11
C GLU A 65 -9.57 -0.23 -0.14
N VAL A 66 -8.96 -0.53 1.01
CA VAL A 66 -7.72 -1.28 1.11
C VAL A 66 -7.97 -2.76 0.78
N VAL A 67 -7.13 -3.29 -0.12
CA VAL A 67 -7.14 -4.70 -0.54
C VAL A 67 -6.02 -5.49 0.16
N SER A 68 -4.84 -4.89 0.30
CA SER A 68 -3.70 -5.50 0.97
C SER A 68 -2.62 -4.49 1.32
N PHE A 69 -1.71 -4.92 2.19
CA PHE A 69 -0.45 -4.24 2.47
C PHE A 69 0.72 -5.10 2.01
N HIS A 70 1.76 -4.45 1.50
CA HIS A 70 3.01 -5.08 1.11
C HIS A 70 4.18 -4.37 1.77
N THR A 71 5.07 -5.10 2.41
CA THR A 71 6.24 -4.50 3.08
C THR A 71 7.47 -5.37 2.95
N VAL A 72 8.63 -4.72 2.87
CA VAL A 72 9.94 -5.40 2.86
C VAL A 72 10.30 -5.75 4.31
N LEU A 73 10.42 -7.05 4.61
CA LEU A 73 10.76 -7.50 5.97
C LEU A 73 12.27 -7.70 6.19
N ASP A 74 13.03 -7.84 5.11
CA ASP A 74 14.47 -8.09 5.15
C ASP A 74 15.17 -7.58 3.87
N ASP A 75 16.50 -7.71 3.83
CA ASP A 75 17.31 -7.23 2.70
C ASP A 75 17.16 -8.07 1.42
N SER A 76 16.25 -9.05 1.37
CA SER A 76 16.01 -9.85 0.15
C SER A 76 15.31 -9.04 -0.94
N GLY A 77 14.58 -7.99 -0.55
CA GLY A 77 13.69 -7.24 -1.44
C GLY A 77 12.33 -7.92 -1.67
N ASP A 78 12.05 -9.05 -1.02
CA ASP A 78 10.75 -9.70 -1.09
C ASP A 78 9.70 -8.90 -0.31
N LEU A 79 8.55 -8.67 -0.95
CA LEU A 79 7.41 -8.00 -0.34
C LEU A 79 6.50 -9.02 0.35
N ALA A 80 6.47 -8.98 1.68
CA ALA A 80 5.51 -9.74 2.46
C ALA A 80 4.10 -9.15 2.30
N TRP A 81 3.12 -10.02 2.12
CA TRP A 81 1.70 -9.67 1.95
C TRP A 81 0.95 -9.75 3.27
N PHE A 82 0.10 -8.77 3.55
CA PHE A 82 -0.79 -8.72 4.71
C PHE A 82 -2.21 -8.34 4.29
N ALA A 83 -3.20 -8.91 4.97
CA ALA A 83 -4.61 -8.60 4.74
C ALA A 83 -5.00 -7.22 5.32
N PRO A 84 -6.11 -6.61 4.88
CA PRO A 84 -6.57 -5.31 5.39
C PRO A 84 -6.77 -5.28 6.91
N GLU A 85 -7.19 -6.40 7.51
CA GLU A 85 -7.40 -6.52 8.96
C GLU A 85 -6.08 -6.52 9.76
N GLU A 86 -4.94 -6.70 9.10
CA GLU A 86 -3.62 -6.82 9.72
C GLU A 86 -2.86 -5.49 9.79
N ILE A 87 -3.54 -4.34 9.60
CA ILE A 87 -2.92 -3.01 9.65
C ILE A 87 -2.12 -2.78 10.94
N ASP A 88 -2.62 -3.24 12.09
CA ASP A 88 -1.93 -3.11 13.38
C ASP A 88 -0.62 -3.90 13.39
N THR A 89 -0.59 -5.09 12.78
CA THR A 89 0.63 -5.90 12.63
C THR A 89 1.67 -5.17 11.77
N VAL A 90 1.23 -4.55 10.67
CA VAL A 90 2.13 -3.82 9.77
C VAL A 90 2.74 -2.61 10.49
N VAL A 91 1.93 -1.85 11.23
CA VAL A 91 2.42 -0.71 12.04
C VAL A 91 3.42 -1.15 13.11
N GLU A 92 3.15 -2.27 13.79
CA GLU A 92 4.08 -2.86 14.77
C GLU A 92 5.42 -3.28 14.14
N LEU A 93 5.42 -3.76 12.90
CA LEU A 93 6.64 -4.16 12.19
C LEU A 93 7.52 -2.96 11.85
N LEU A 94 6.93 -1.81 11.51
CA LEU A 94 7.67 -0.58 11.16
C LEU A 94 8.26 0.17 12.37
N THR A 95 7.78 -0.12 13.57
CA THR A 95 8.13 0.64 14.79
C THR A 95 9.11 -0.08 15.70
N ARG A 96 9.61 -1.26 15.27
CA ARG A 96 10.64 -2.04 15.96
C ARG A 96 12.05 -1.60 15.57
#